data_AF-A0A553IC73-F1
#
_entry.id   AF-A0A553IC73-F1
#
_cell.length_a   1.000
_cell.length_b   1.000
_cell.length_c   1.000
_cell.angle_alpha   90.00
_cell.angle_beta   90.00
_cell.angle_gamma   90.00
#
_symmetry.space_group_name_H-M   'P 1'
#
loop_
_entity.id
_entity.type
_entity.pdbx_description
1 polymer ?
#
loop_
_entity_poly.entity_id
_entity_poly.type
_entity_poly.pdbx_seq_one_letter_code
_entity_poly.pdbx_strand_id
1 'polypeptide(L)'
;MRLLKIEDEDFSLTKVYANGDDDGDDHVPPYAIVSHTWGDEEDEILMTDIKENKYKSKASYLKLKLCSAKAYAEGLRHIWMDTCCINQTDTVELTRSINSMYRWYQNAARCYVYLSDVQFAPAESAAAPPLSKVDWEPAFRQSRWFTRGWTLQELLAPRSVEFLSSDGVKLGDKASLEREIHQITGIDLAALGGTDLSRFSFEKRMSWAGGRRTKWVEDIIYSLLGIFGVYLPLIYGEGKDNAHRRLRDEIEKLPSEKSQLANFYRTESVDNSFEPGGFCDKCDEPGHNANDLHCYKCQKHGHYANEVHCYDCGEYGHFAAVHRSQEVCSECGEYGHYKPDCPKRTIRSDD
;
A
#
# COMPACT_ATOMS: atom_id res chain seq x y z
N MET A 1 -17.75 12.52 2.00
CA MET A 1 -17.87 11.06 1.87
C MET A 1 -19.33 10.65 1.88
N ARG A 2 -19.69 9.47 1.38
CA ARG A 2 -21.03 8.88 1.52
C ARG A 2 -20.93 7.67 2.44
N LEU A 3 -21.96 7.40 3.25
CA LEU A 3 -22.05 6.25 4.14
C LEU A 3 -23.25 5.39 3.78
N LEU A 4 -23.27 4.16 4.30
CA LEU A 4 -24.49 3.37 4.42
C LEU A 4 -25.06 3.55 5.82
N LYS A 5 -26.35 3.88 5.90
CA LYS A 5 -27.13 3.81 7.13
C LYS A 5 -27.59 2.36 7.32
N ILE A 6 -27.44 1.86 8.54
CA ILE A 6 -27.87 0.51 8.94
C ILE A 6 -29.31 0.62 9.46
N GLU A 7 -30.26 0.02 8.77
CA GLU A 7 -31.70 0.09 9.07
C GLU A 7 -32.25 -1.33 9.24
N ASP A 8 -32.32 -1.83 10.47
CA ASP A 8 -32.68 -3.21 10.81
C ASP A 8 -31.83 -4.26 10.04
N GLU A 9 -32.31 -4.71 8.88
CA GLU A 9 -31.63 -5.67 7.98
C GLU A 9 -31.39 -5.12 6.56
N ASP A 10 -31.54 -3.81 6.38
CA ASP A 10 -31.40 -3.10 5.11
C ASP A 10 -30.37 -1.97 5.20
N PHE A 11 -29.96 -1.49 4.02
CA PHE A 11 -29.00 -0.41 3.87
C PHE A 11 -29.51 0.67 2.93
N SER A 12 -29.30 1.92 3.32
CA SER A 12 -29.58 3.08 2.47
C SER A 12 -28.36 4.00 2.41
N LEU A 13 -28.12 4.59 1.23
CA LEU A 13 -27.03 5.54 1.04
C LEU A 13 -27.40 6.89 1.66
N THR A 14 -26.48 7.47 2.43
CA THR A 14 -26.63 8.84 2.94
C THR A 14 -26.43 9.88 1.84
N LYS A 15 -26.68 11.16 2.18
CA LYS A 15 -26.11 12.29 1.42
C LYS A 15 -24.59 12.23 1.43
N VAL A 16 -23.97 12.99 0.53
CA VAL A 16 -22.51 13.20 0.56
C VAL A 16 -22.21 14.26 1.61
N TYR A 17 -21.50 13.87 2.67
CA TYR A 17 -20.98 14.81 3.66
C TYR A 17 -19.78 15.56 3.07
N ALA A 18 -19.84 16.89 3.07
CA ALA A 18 -18.68 17.73 2.79
C ALA A 18 -17.77 17.73 4.03
N ASN A 19 -16.45 17.75 3.86
CA ASN A 19 -15.51 17.78 4.99
C ASN A 19 -15.49 19.18 5.62
N GLY A 20 -16.58 19.59 6.27
CA GLY A 20 -16.66 20.83 7.03
C GLY A 20 -16.65 20.53 8.53
N ASP A 21 -15.80 21.24 9.27
CA ASP A 21 -15.79 21.30 10.73
C ASP A 21 -16.98 22.12 11.29
N ASP A 22 -18.05 22.28 10.51
CA ASP A 22 -19.17 23.16 10.84
C ASP A 22 -20.25 22.36 11.58
N ASP A 23 -20.76 22.91 12.70
CA ASP A 23 -21.77 22.32 13.61
C ASP A 23 -23.18 22.23 12.97
N GLY A 24 -23.25 22.12 11.64
CA GLY A 24 -24.48 21.94 10.88
C GLY A 24 -24.85 20.48 10.61
N ASP A 25 -25.96 20.27 9.90
CA ASP A 25 -26.46 18.95 9.48
C ASP A 25 -25.50 18.15 8.55
N ASP A 26 -24.34 18.73 8.18
CA ASP A 26 -23.32 18.12 7.33
C ASP A 26 -22.16 17.46 8.09
N HIS A 27 -22.24 17.36 9.42
CA HIS A 27 -21.28 16.59 10.22
C HIS A 27 -21.32 15.10 9.86
N VAL A 28 -20.15 14.49 9.68
CA VAL A 28 -20.03 13.04 9.43
C VAL A 28 -20.34 12.29 10.73
N PRO A 29 -21.42 11.49 10.80
CA PRO A 29 -21.76 10.76 12.02
C PRO A 29 -20.72 9.68 12.31
N PRO A 30 -20.54 9.22 13.57
CA PRO A 30 -19.67 8.08 13.87
C PRO A 30 -20.02 6.85 13.01
N TYR A 31 -19.00 6.27 12.39
CA TYR A 31 -19.16 5.17 11.45
C TYR A 31 -18.13 4.06 11.67
N ALA A 32 -18.52 2.84 11.31
CA ALA A 32 -17.59 1.74 11.06
C ALA A 32 -17.07 1.81 9.62
N ILE A 33 -15.88 1.31 9.37
CA ILE A 33 -15.30 1.18 8.03
C ILE A 33 -14.90 -0.27 7.77
N VAL A 34 -15.19 -0.77 6.58
CA VAL A 34 -14.86 -2.14 6.18
C VAL A 34 -13.62 -2.13 5.31
N SER A 35 -12.60 -2.83 5.78
CA SER A 35 -11.43 -3.19 4.98
C SER A 35 -11.61 -4.63 4.50
N HIS A 36 -11.45 -4.85 3.20
CA HIS A 36 -11.70 -6.15 2.59
C HIS A 36 -10.89 -6.31 1.30
N THR A 37 -10.86 -7.52 0.77
CA THR A 37 -10.34 -7.75 -0.58
C THR A 37 -11.48 -8.01 -1.53
N TRP A 38 -11.45 -7.33 -2.67
CA TRP A 38 -12.44 -7.54 -3.72
C TRP A 38 -12.37 -8.97 -4.26
N GLY A 39 -13.54 -9.56 -4.43
CA GLY A 39 -13.75 -10.79 -5.18
C GLY A 39 -13.88 -10.51 -6.68
N ASP A 40 -14.67 -11.34 -7.36
CA ASP A 40 -15.01 -11.11 -8.76
C ASP A 40 -15.97 -9.92 -8.90
N GLU A 41 -15.86 -9.15 -9.99
CA GLU A 41 -16.63 -7.91 -10.16
C GLU A 41 -18.15 -8.13 -10.09
N GLU A 42 -18.63 -9.28 -10.56
CA GLU A 42 -20.05 -9.66 -10.52
C GLU A 42 -20.56 -9.93 -9.10
N ASP A 43 -19.66 -10.34 -8.20
CA ASP A 43 -19.94 -10.66 -6.81
C ASP A 43 -19.89 -9.46 -5.88
N GLU A 44 -19.29 -8.35 -6.33
CA GLU A 44 -19.16 -7.12 -5.56
C GLU A 44 -20.46 -6.30 -5.53
N ILE A 45 -20.80 -5.78 -4.36
CA ILE A 45 -21.89 -4.81 -4.20
C ILE A 45 -21.36 -3.46 -4.69
N LEU A 46 -22.01 -2.94 -5.73
CA LEU A 46 -21.77 -1.60 -6.22
C LEU A 46 -22.80 -0.62 -5.65
N MET A 47 -22.52 0.67 -5.80
CA MET A 47 -23.43 1.73 -5.36
C MET A 47 -24.81 1.63 -6.02
N THR A 48 -24.87 1.21 -7.29
CA THR A 48 -26.12 0.97 -8.03
C THR A 48 -26.93 -0.17 -7.42
N ASP A 49 -26.28 -1.23 -6.94
CA ASP A 49 -26.96 -2.35 -6.31
C ASP A 49 -27.66 -1.93 -5.01
N ILE A 50 -27.07 -1.02 -4.24
CA ILE A 50 -27.72 -0.41 -3.06
C ILE A 50 -28.95 0.40 -3.48
N LYS A 51 -28.80 1.29 -4.48
CA LYS A 51 -29.90 2.15 -4.97
C LYS A 51 -31.09 1.35 -5.53
N GLU A 52 -30.81 0.23 -6.18
CA GLU A 52 -31.80 -0.64 -6.80
C GLU A 52 -32.29 -1.77 -5.89
N ASN A 53 -31.79 -1.84 -4.65
CA ASN A 53 -32.07 -2.91 -3.69
C ASN A 53 -31.75 -4.33 -4.22
N LYS A 54 -30.69 -4.46 -5.01
CA LYS A 54 -30.19 -5.72 -5.60
C LYS A 54 -28.98 -6.29 -4.88
N TYR A 55 -28.45 -5.59 -3.88
CA TYR A 55 -27.23 -5.96 -3.19
C TYR A 55 -27.30 -7.30 -2.43
N LYS A 56 -28.48 -7.76 -2.00
CA LYS A 56 -28.64 -9.01 -1.23
C LYS A 56 -28.32 -10.28 -2.04
N SER A 57 -28.35 -10.23 -3.37
CA SER A 57 -27.99 -11.37 -4.23
C SER A 57 -26.49 -11.47 -4.50
N LYS A 58 -25.70 -10.46 -4.14
CA LYS A 58 -24.25 -10.43 -4.34
C LYS A 58 -23.54 -11.26 -3.28
N ALA A 59 -22.53 -12.06 -3.65
CA ALA A 59 -21.78 -12.86 -2.67
C ALA A 59 -21.09 -11.98 -1.61
N SER A 60 -20.62 -10.79 -2.02
CA SER A 60 -20.05 -9.79 -1.11
C SER A 60 -21.06 -9.17 -0.13
N TYR A 61 -22.35 -9.51 -0.20
CA TYR A 61 -23.31 -9.14 0.83
C TYR A 61 -22.94 -9.69 2.20
N LEU A 62 -22.33 -10.88 2.25
CA LEU A 62 -21.96 -11.50 3.52
C LEU A 62 -21.00 -10.63 4.33
N LYS A 63 -19.97 -10.05 3.71
CA LYS A 63 -19.01 -9.16 4.39
C LYS A 63 -19.68 -7.91 4.94
N LEU A 64 -20.58 -7.29 4.16
CA LEU A 64 -21.32 -6.11 4.60
C LEU A 64 -22.26 -6.46 5.76
N LYS A 65 -23.01 -7.56 5.66
CA LYS A 65 -23.93 -8.03 6.69
C LYS A 65 -23.21 -8.33 8.01
N LEU A 66 -22.10 -9.06 7.98
CA LEU A 66 -21.36 -9.42 9.20
C LEU A 66 -20.73 -8.19 9.86
N CYS A 67 -20.07 -7.32 9.07
CA CYS A 67 -19.45 -6.12 9.61
C CYS A 67 -20.48 -5.11 10.15
N SER A 68 -21.63 -4.96 9.48
CA SER A 68 -22.70 -4.07 9.92
C SER A 68 -23.44 -4.58 11.15
N ALA A 69 -23.70 -5.89 11.26
CA ALA A 69 -24.27 -6.47 12.47
C ALA A 69 -23.38 -6.20 13.69
N LYS A 70 -22.05 -6.34 13.50
CA LYS A 70 -21.08 -6.01 14.54
C LYS A 70 -21.04 -4.51 14.86
N ALA A 71 -21.01 -3.65 13.84
CA ALA A 71 -21.09 -2.19 14.02
C ALA A 71 -22.33 -1.80 14.83
N TYR A 72 -23.48 -2.39 14.50
CA TYR A 72 -24.76 -2.12 15.15
C TYR A 72 -24.76 -2.51 16.62
N ALA A 73 -24.21 -3.68 16.94
CA ALA A 73 -24.03 -4.18 18.31
C ALA A 73 -23.11 -3.27 19.14
N GLU A 74 -22.13 -2.62 18.50
CA GLU A 74 -21.22 -1.64 19.11
C GLU A 74 -21.77 -0.19 19.10
N GLY A 75 -23.05 -0.01 18.73
CA GLY A 75 -23.74 1.28 18.79
C GLY A 75 -23.53 2.17 17.56
N LEU A 76 -22.84 1.70 16.53
CA LEU A 76 -22.65 2.43 15.28
C LEU A 76 -23.85 2.20 14.35
N ARG A 77 -24.36 3.27 13.76
CA ARG A 77 -25.52 3.24 12.84
C ARG A 77 -25.15 3.49 11.38
N HIS A 78 -23.88 3.78 11.14
CA HIS A 78 -23.34 4.01 9.81
C HIS A 78 -22.13 3.13 9.57
N ILE A 79 -22.00 2.67 8.33
CA ILE A 79 -20.86 1.88 7.86
C ILE A 79 -20.39 2.39 6.50
N TRP A 80 -19.10 2.30 6.24
CA TRP A 80 -18.50 2.62 4.96
C TRP A 80 -17.83 1.39 4.36
N MET A 81 -18.03 1.19 3.07
CA MET A 81 -17.34 0.18 2.26
C MET A 81 -17.09 0.79 0.87
N ASP A 82 -15.84 0.81 0.43
CA ASP A 82 -15.38 1.48 -0.79
C ASP A 82 -16.21 1.13 -2.03
N THR A 83 -16.53 -0.15 -2.21
CA THR A 83 -17.21 -0.67 -3.40
C THR A 83 -18.59 -0.05 -3.62
N CYS A 84 -19.31 0.26 -2.54
CA CYS A 84 -20.70 0.74 -2.61
C CYS A 84 -20.91 2.16 -2.07
N CYS A 85 -19.93 2.72 -1.34
CA CYS A 85 -19.97 4.10 -0.85
C CYS A 85 -19.31 5.09 -1.82
N ILE A 86 -18.41 4.63 -2.70
CA ILE A 86 -17.79 5.44 -3.75
C ILE A 86 -18.50 5.15 -5.07
N ASN A 87 -18.88 6.21 -5.79
CA ASN A 87 -19.28 6.08 -7.18
C ASN A 87 -18.07 5.82 -8.09
N GLN A 88 -17.78 4.55 -8.37
CA GLN A 88 -16.59 4.16 -9.15
C GLN A 88 -16.63 4.61 -10.61
N THR A 89 -17.83 4.90 -11.16
CA THR A 89 -17.98 5.36 -12.55
C THR A 89 -17.82 6.87 -12.70
N ASP A 90 -17.75 7.62 -11.60
CA ASP A 90 -17.50 9.05 -11.58
C ASP A 90 -16.03 9.30 -11.23
N THR A 91 -15.23 9.67 -12.22
CA THR A 91 -13.78 9.86 -12.05
C THR A 91 -13.42 11.02 -11.12
N VAL A 92 -14.29 12.03 -11.02
CA VAL A 92 -14.12 13.16 -10.10
C VAL A 92 -14.38 12.70 -8.67
N GLU A 93 -15.47 11.95 -8.45
CA GLU A 93 -15.75 11.34 -7.14
C GLU A 93 -14.65 10.35 -6.73
N LEU A 94 -14.22 9.48 -7.66
CA LEU A 94 -13.18 8.47 -7.43
C LEU A 94 -11.84 9.12 -7.02
N THR A 95 -11.37 10.10 -7.78
CA THR A 95 -10.11 10.81 -7.48
C THR A 95 -10.16 11.50 -6.13
N ARG A 96 -11.28 12.18 -5.82
CA ARG A 96 -11.50 12.83 -4.53
C ARG A 96 -11.54 11.82 -3.39
N SER A 97 -12.14 10.65 -3.62
CA SER A 97 -12.30 9.60 -2.63
C SER A 97 -10.97 8.95 -2.28
N ILE A 98 -10.16 8.61 -3.27
CA ILE A 98 -8.83 8.03 -3.06
C ILE A 98 -7.92 8.99 -2.28
N ASN A 99 -7.91 10.27 -2.63
CA ASN A 99 -7.17 11.29 -1.89
C ASN A 99 -7.70 11.54 -0.46
N SER A 100 -8.93 11.10 -0.15
CA SER A 100 -9.52 11.22 1.18
C SER A 100 -9.51 9.92 2.00
N MET A 101 -9.16 8.79 1.37
CA MET A 101 -9.39 7.46 1.93
C MET A 101 -8.62 7.24 3.24
N TYR A 102 -7.35 7.66 3.29
CA TYR A 102 -6.54 7.60 4.51
C TYR A 102 -7.26 8.26 5.70
N ARG A 103 -7.74 9.49 5.49
CA ARG A 103 -8.46 10.25 6.51
C ARG A 103 -9.78 9.58 6.90
N TRP A 104 -10.48 8.97 5.95
CA TRP A 104 -11.71 8.23 6.26
C TRP A 104 -11.45 6.98 7.09
N TYR A 105 -10.35 6.27 6.86
CA TYR A 105 -9.93 5.20 7.76
C TYR A 105 -9.48 5.74 9.12
N GLN A 106 -8.71 6.81 9.15
CA GLN A 106 -8.22 7.45 10.38
C GLN A 106 -9.34 7.92 11.30
N ASN A 107 -10.42 8.47 10.73
CA ASN A 107 -11.57 9.01 11.46
C ASN A 107 -12.66 7.98 11.76
N ALA A 108 -12.55 6.75 11.25
CA ALA A 108 -13.52 5.70 11.55
C ALA A 108 -13.47 5.33 13.05
N ALA A 109 -14.65 5.12 13.65
CA ALA A 109 -14.74 4.70 15.05
C ALA A 109 -14.26 3.24 15.22
N ARG A 110 -14.48 2.41 14.19
CA ARG A 110 -14.06 1.01 14.10
C ARG A 110 -13.68 0.68 12.66
N CYS A 111 -12.56 0.00 12.47
CA CYS A 111 -12.22 -0.66 11.20
C CYS A 111 -12.38 -2.17 11.37
N TYR A 112 -13.26 -2.77 10.57
CA TYR A 112 -13.43 -4.22 10.51
C TYR A 112 -12.73 -4.74 9.27
N VAL A 113 -11.69 -5.55 9.48
CA VAL A 113 -10.99 -6.26 8.42
C VAL A 113 -11.68 -7.60 8.22
N TYR A 114 -12.35 -7.78 7.09
CA TYR A 114 -13.00 -9.03 6.73
C TYR A 114 -12.06 -9.90 5.88
N LEU A 115 -11.67 -11.05 6.42
CA LEU A 115 -10.77 -12.00 5.79
C LEU A 115 -11.59 -13.14 5.16
N SER A 116 -11.92 -13.01 3.88
CA SER A 116 -12.76 -13.97 3.15
C SER A 116 -12.13 -15.36 2.99
N ASP A 117 -10.80 -15.45 3.08
CA ASP A 117 -9.99 -16.66 2.91
C ASP A 117 -9.53 -17.28 4.22
N VAL A 118 -10.00 -16.74 5.35
CA VAL A 118 -9.76 -17.31 6.68
C VAL A 118 -11.05 -17.96 7.13
N GLN A 119 -11.17 -19.25 6.83
CA GLN A 119 -12.28 -20.13 7.18
C GLN A 119 -11.87 -21.14 8.25
N PHE A 120 -12.83 -21.51 9.09
CA PHE A 120 -12.70 -22.67 9.98
C PHE A 120 -13.82 -23.64 9.65
N ALA A 121 -13.47 -24.92 9.51
CA ALA A 121 -14.49 -25.95 9.52
C ALA A 121 -15.18 -25.92 10.89
N PRO A 122 -16.51 -25.81 10.97
CA PRO A 122 -17.18 -26.24 12.17
C PRO A 122 -16.87 -27.73 12.28
N ALA A 123 -16.21 -28.16 13.36
CA ALA A 123 -16.32 -29.56 13.73
C ALA A 123 -17.83 -29.84 13.80
N GLU A 124 -18.31 -30.87 13.11
CA GLU A 124 -19.73 -31.23 12.94
C GLU A 124 -20.46 -31.57 14.27
N SER A 125 -19.90 -31.20 15.42
CA SER A 125 -20.52 -31.33 16.73
C SER A 125 -20.74 -29.95 17.36
N ALA A 126 -21.95 -29.72 17.83
CA ALA A 126 -22.41 -28.51 18.53
C ALA A 126 -21.74 -28.27 19.91
N ALA A 127 -20.56 -28.85 20.15
CA ALA A 127 -19.79 -28.78 21.39
C ALA A 127 -18.29 -28.55 21.16
N ALA A 128 -17.89 -28.03 19.99
CA ALA A 128 -16.49 -27.67 19.75
C ALA A 128 -16.06 -26.57 20.76
N PRO A 129 -14.89 -26.71 21.41
CA PRO A 129 -14.37 -25.66 22.30
C PRO A 129 -14.16 -24.35 21.52
N PRO A 130 -14.12 -23.20 22.22
CA PRO A 130 -13.83 -21.93 21.57
C PRO A 130 -12.53 -22.03 20.78
N LEU A 131 -12.57 -21.58 19.52
CA LEU A 131 -11.44 -21.62 18.60
C LEU A 131 -10.20 -21.03 19.25
N SER A 132 -9.12 -21.79 19.23
CA SER A 132 -7.84 -21.32 19.73
C SER A 132 -7.09 -20.59 18.62
N LYS A 133 -6.20 -19.68 18.99
CA LYS A 133 -5.31 -19.01 18.04
C LYS A 133 -4.51 -19.99 17.17
N VAL A 134 -4.17 -21.15 17.72
CA VAL A 134 -3.42 -22.21 17.04
C VAL A 134 -4.15 -22.71 15.79
N ASP A 135 -5.49 -22.74 15.83
CA ASP A 135 -6.30 -23.29 14.74
C ASP A 135 -6.35 -22.34 13.54
N TRP A 136 -6.37 -21.03 13.78
CA TRP A 136 -6.62 -20.04 12.74
C TRP A 136 -5.41 -19.24 12.28
N GLU A 137 -4.38 -19.13 13.12
CA GLU A 137 -3.19 -18.31 12.84
C GLU A 137 -2.51 -18.67 11.51
N PRO A 138 -2.38 -19.96 11.11
CA PRO A 138 -1.78 -20.29 9.82
C PRO A 138 -2.52 -19.72 8.61
N ALA A 139 -3.86 -19.72 8.63
CA ALA A 139 -4.70 -19.15 7.58
C ALA A 139 -4.64 -17.62 7.59
N PHE A 140 -4.68 -17.02 8.79
CA PHE A 140 -4.49 -15.57 8.95
C PHE A 140 -3.18 -15.08 8.33
N ARG A 141 -2.07 -15.75 8.60
CA ARG A 141 -0.75 -15.41 8.04
C ARG A 141 -0.68 -15.50 6.52
N GLN A 142 -1.50 -16.36 5.92
CA GLN A 142 -1.56 -16.56 4.47
C GLN A 142 -2.63 -15.72 3.79
N SER A 143 -3.41 -14.93 4.56
CA SER A 143 -4.52 -14.19 3.97
C SER A 143 -4.04 -13.22 2.89
N ARG A 144 -4.74 -13.27 1.76
CA ARG A 144 -4.56 -12.36 0.62
C ARG A 144 -4.66 -10.90 1.02
N TRP A 145 -5.36 -10.57 2.11
CA TRP A 145 -5.51 -9.21 2.62
C TRP A 145 -4.17 -8.53 2.87
N PHE A 146 -3.18 -9.24 3.43
CA PHE A 146 -1.83 -8.70 3.66
C PHE A 146 -1.06 -8.42 2.37
N THR A 147 -1.47 -9.01 1.26
CA THR A 147 -0.80 -8.87 -0.04
C THR A 147 -1.40 -7.76 -0.90
N ARG A 148 -2.47 -7.08 -0.48
CA ARG A 148 -3.10 -6.00 -1.28
C ARG A 148 -2.42 -4.66 -0.99
N GLY A 149 -2.21 -3.84 -2.02
CA GLY A 149 -1.58 -2.52 -1.87
C GLY A 149 -2.35 -1.60 -0.92
N TRP A 150 -3.63 -1.37 -1.22
CA TRP A 150 -4.48 -0.43 -0.47
C TRP A 150 -4.67 -0.79 1.01
N THR A 151 -4.67 -2.07 1.38
CA THR A 151 -4.83 -2.52 2.78
C THR A 151 -3.72 -2.02 3.70
N LEU A 152 -2.61 -1.51 3.17
CA LEU A 152 -1.57 -0.83 3.94
C LEU A 152 -2.13 0.40 4.68
N GLN A 153 -2.85 1.27 3.98
CA GLN A 153 -3.47 2.44 4.59
C GLN A 153 -4.61 2.02 5.53
N GLU A 154 -5.35 0.99 5.16
CA GLU A 154 -6.47 0.46 5.94
C GLU A 154 -6.00 -0.18 7.27
N LEU A 155 -4.73 -0.60 7.35
CA LEU A 155 -4.11 -1.09 8.57
C LEU A 155 -3.55 0.05 9.45
N LEU A 156 -2.85 0.99 8.83
CA LEU A 156 -2.05 2.01 9.53
C LEU A 156 -2.86 3.24 9.93
N ALA A 157 -3.78 3.70 9.09
CA ALA A 157 -4.57 4.90 9.33
C ALA A 157 -5.52 4.78 10.54
N PRO A 158 -6.35 3.72 10.68
CA PRO A 158 -7.35 3.65 11.75
C PRO A 158 -6.70 3.37 13.11
N ARG A 159 -7.29 3.97 14.16
CA ARG A 159 -6.89 3.72 15.56
C ARG A 159 -7.29 2.34 16.06
N SER A 160 -8.41 1.81 15.55
CA SER A 160 -8.98 0.52 15.97
C SER A 160 -9.19 -0.36 14.75
N VAL A 161 -8.51 -1.51 14.70
CA VAL A 161 -8.65 -2.52 13.63
C VAL A 161 -8.96 -3.86 14.28
N GLU A 162 -10.09 -4.45 13.91
CA GLU A 162 -10.49 -5.78 14.34
C GLU A 162 -10.57 -6.72 13.14
N PHE A 163 -9.96 -7.90 13.25
CA PHE A 163 -9.91 -8.92 12.21
C PHE A 163 -11.01 -9.94 12.41
N LEU A 164 -11.81 -10.13 11.37
CA LEU A 164 -12.92 -11.08 11.31
C LEU A 164 -12.62 -12.13 10.25
N SER A 165 -12.88 -13.40 10.57
CA SER A 165 -12.91 -14.48 9.58
C SER A 165 -14.11 -14.37 8.65
N SER A 166 -14.18 -15.25 7.65
CA SER A 166 -15.25 -15.27 6.65
C SER A 166 -16.64 -15.59 7.22
N ASP A 167 -16.72 -16.18 8.40
CA ASP A 167 -17.95 -16.45 9.16
C ASP A 167 -18.27 -15.35 10.20
N GLY A 168 -17.43 -14.31 10.28
CA GLY A 168 -17.65 -13.16 11.16
C GLY A 168 -17.12 -13.34 12.59
N VAL A 169 -16.35 -14.40 12.86
CA VAL A 169 -15.71 -14.61 14.17
C VAL A 169 -14.53 -13.67 14.35
N LYS A 170 -14.42 -13.07 15.54
CA LYS A 170 -13.29 -12.22 15.92
C LYS A 170 -12.03 -13.08 16.11
N LEU A 171 -10.99 -12.80 15.33
CA LEU A 171 -9.67 -13.42 15.45
C LEU A 171 -8.79 -12.65 16.45
N GLY A 172 -8.92 -11.33 16.44
CA GLY A 172 -8.15 -10.42 17.28
C GLY A 172 -8.23 -9.00 16.75
N ASP A 173 -7.48 -8.11 17.37
CA ASP A 173 -7.28 -6.73 16.93
C ASP A 173 -5.80 -6.43 16.65
N LYS A 174 -5.54 -5.27 16.03
CA LYS A 174 -4.18 -4.83 15.67
C LYS A 174 -3.19 -4.85 16.84
N ALA A 175 -3.65 -4.58 18.07
CA ALA A 175 -2.77 -4.61 19.25
C ALA A 175 -2.47 -6.06 19.67
N SER A 176 -3.51 -6.91 19.76
CA SER A 176 -3.35 -8.32 20.15
C SER A 176 -2.57 -9.17 19.13
N LEU A 177 -2.50 -8.71 17.86
CA LEU A 177 -1.85 -9.40 16.74
C LEU A 177 -0.65 -8.63 16.17
N GLU A 178 -0.12 -7.63 16.89
CA GLU A 178 0.94 -6.75 16.38
C GLU A 178 2.19 -7.52 15.94
N ARG A 179 2.52 -8.62 16.63
CA ARG A 179 3.70 -9.44 16.33
C ARG A 179 3.52 -10.24 15.05
N GLU A 180 2.36 -10.86 14.88
CA GLU A 180 2.01 -11.59 13.66
C GLU A 180 1.99 -10.63 12.47
N ILE A 181 1.35 -9.47 12.64
CA ILE A 181 1.27 -8.44 11.59
C ILE A 181 2.66 -7.93 11.23
N HIS A 182 3.52 -7.63 12.20
CA HIS A 182 4.91 -7.23 11.97
C HIS A 182 5.68 -8.29 11.18
N GLN A 183 5.56 -9.57 11.56
CA GLN A 183 6.24 -10.67 10.88
C GLN A 183 5.76 -10.87 9.44
N ILE A 184 4.47 -10.66 9.16
CA ILE A 184 3.90 -10.80 7.82
C ILE A 184 4.30 -9.62 6.92
N THR A 185 4.26 -8.40 7.46
CA THR A 185 4.30 -7.16 6.66
C THR A 185 5.62 -6.40 6.72
N GLY A 186 6.47 -6.68 7.70
CA GLY A 186 7.68 -5.90 7.98
C GLY A 186 7.43 -4.53 8.60
N ILE A 187 6.18 -4.15 8.88
CA ILE A 187 5.83 -2.85 9.48
C ILE A 187 6.30 -2.80 10.93
N ASP A 188 7.04 -1.76 11.31
CA ASP A 188 7.54 -1.58 12.67
C ASP A 188 6.42 -1.64 13.72
N LEU A 189 6.67 -2.32 14.85
CA LEU A 189 5.72 -2.40 15.97
C LEU A 189 5.27 -1.01 16.46
N ALA A 190 6.20 -0.04 16.47
CA ALA A 190 5.89 1.34 16.85
C ALA A 190 4.88 2.00 15.89
N ALA A 191 4.93 1.69 14.60
CA ALA A 191 3.96 2.20 13.61
C ALA A 191 2.60 1.52 13.80
N LEU A 192 2.57 0.20 14.04
CA LEU A 192 1.35 -0.54 14.37
C LEU A 192 0.68 -0.03 15.65
N GLY A 193 1.49 0.37 16.64
CA GLY A 193 1.07 1.00 17.88
C GLY A 193 0.60 2.46 17.74
N GLY A 194 0.61 3.04 16.53
CA GLY A 194 0.07 4.37 16.25
C GLY A 194 1.07 5.52 16.44
N THR A 195 2.37 5.23 16.44
CA THR A 195 3.39 6.30 16.32
C THR A 195 3.18 7.06 15.02
N ASP A 196 3.28 8.39 15.08
CA ASP A 196 3.22 9.26 13.90
C ASP A 196 4.17 8.76 12.80
N LEU A 197 3.61 8.51 11.61
CA LEU A 197 4.34 7.90 10.49
C LEU A 197 5.47 8.81 9.98
N SER A 198 5.37 10.13 10.16
CA SER A 198 6.44 11.09 9.81
C SER A 198 7.72 10.90 10.64
N ARG A 199 7.67 10.15 11.75
CA ARG A 199 8.85 9.78 12.55
C ARG A 199 9.65 8.64 11.95
N PHE A 200 9.09 7.94 10.97
CA PHE A 200 9.78 6.88 10.24
C PHE A 200 10.38 7.44 8.97
N SER A 201 11.58 6.98 8.64
CA SER A 201 12.28 7.44 7.45
C SER A 201 11.50 7.13 6.17
N PHE A 202 11.85 7.83 5.11
CA PHE A 202 11.27 7.61 3.78
C PHE A 202 11.38 6.14 3.36
N GLU A 203 12.54 5.52 3.56
CA GLU A 203 12.81 4.13 3.16
C GLU A 203 11.94 3.14 3.92
N LYS A 204 11.76 3.35 5.22
CA LYS A 204 10.88 2.50 6.04
C LYS A 204 9.44 2.58 5.57
N ARG A 205 8.93 3.79 5.35
CA ARG A 205 7.55 3.97 4.86
C ARG A 205 7.35 3.38 3.46
N MET A 206 8.33 3.53 2.58
CA MET A 206 8.33 2.90 1.25
C MET A 206 8.37 1.37 1.34
N SER A 207 9.18 0.80 2.24
CA SER A 207 9.38 -0.65 2.33
C SER A 207 8.13 -1.39 2.81
N TRP A 208 7.21 -0.73 3.52
CA TRP A 208 5.93 -1.31 3.94
C TRP A 208 4.98 -1.65 2.79
N ALA A 209 5.22 -1.10 1.58
CA ALA A 209 4.54 -1.54 0.36
C ALA A 209 5.15 -2.81 -0.25
N GLY A 210 6.30 -3.27 0.26
CA GLY A 210 6.99 -4.47 -0.19
C GLY A 210 6.11 -5.72 -0.09
N GLY A 211 6.18 -6.60 -1.10
CA GLY A 211 5.39 -7.83 -1.16
C GLY A 211 3.91 -7.65 -1.50
N ARG A 212 3.41 -6.41 -1.56
CA ARG A 212 2.02 -6.11 -1.92
C ARG A 212 1.82 -6.06 -3.45
N ARG A 213 0.57 -6.25 -3.87
CA ARG A 213 0.10 -6.38 -5.25
C ARG A 213 -1.15 -5.53 -5.47
N THR A 214 -1.27 -5.01 -6.67
CA THR A 214 -2.38 -4.15 -7.11
C THR A 214 -2.87 -4.55 -8.50
N LYS A 215 -4.11 -4.14 -8.86
CA LYS A 215 -4.67 -4.39 -10.20
C LYS A 215 -3.95 -3.52 -11.24
N TRP A 216 -3.83 -2.22 -10.93
CA TRP A 216 -3.05 -1.26 -11.70
C TRP A 216 -1.68 -1.08 -11.07
N VAL A 217 -0.64 -0.99 -11.89
CA VAL A 217 0.75 -0.90 -11.39
C VAL A 217 1.00 0.40 -10.64
N GLU A 218 0.28 1.46 -10.96
CA GLU A 218 0.35 2.77 -10.32
C GLU A 218 -0.25 2.77 -8.90
N ASP A 219 -1.23 1.90 -8.65
CA ASP A 219 -1.89 1.82 -7.33
C ASP A 219 -0.92 1.42 -6.22
N ILE A 220 0.20 0.76 -6.52
CA ILE A 220 1.22 0.49 -5.49
C ILE A 220 1.79 1.80 -4.94
N ILE A 221 1.88 2.83 -5.78
CA ILE A 221 2.32 4.18 -5.41
C ILE A 221 1.16 4.97 -4.83
N TYR A 222 -0.03 4.94 -5.46
CA TYR A 222 -1.19 5.66 -4.92
C TYR A 222 -1.62 5.16 -3.54
N SER A 223 -1.36 3.88 -3.24
CA SER A 223 -1.54 3.30 -1.91
C SER A 223 -0.59 3.86 -0.84
N LEU A 224 0.37 4.72 -1.20
CA LEU A 224 1.29 5.38 -0.26
C LEU A 224 0.92 6.84 0.02
N LEU A 225 -0.03 7.44 -0.70
CA LEU A 225 -0.39 8.87 -0.56
C LEU A 225 -0.67 9.26 0.89
N GLY A 226 -1.52 8.49 1.57
CA GLY A 226 -1.85 8.74 2.96
C GLY A 226 -0.73 8.45 3.95
N ILE A 227 0.20 7.54 3.62
CA ILE A 227 1.37 7.22 4.45
C ILE A 227 2.36 8.39 4.49
N PHE A 228 2.45 9.15 3.39
CA PHE A 228 3.28 10.34 3.27
C PHE A 228 2.52 11.65 3.47
N GLY A 229 1.19 11.61 3.61
CA GLY A 229 0.37 12.81 3.77
C GLY A 229 0.36 13.72 2.54
N VAL A 230 0.46 13.14 1.34
CA VAL A 230 0.48 13.87 0.06
C VAL A 230 -0.76 13.56 -0.77
N TYR A 231 -1.02 14.42 -1.77
CA TYR A 231 -2.18 14.31 -2.64
C TYR A 231 -1.74 14.35 -4.10
N LEU A 232 -2.28 13.45 -4.93
CA LEU A 232 -1.96 13.37 -6.35
C LEU A 232 -3.23 13.13 -7.20
N PRO A 233 -3.31 13.76 -8.38
CA PRO A 233 -4.20 13.28 -9.44
C PRO A 233 -3.86 11.84 -9.83
N LEU A 234 -4.87 11.00 -9.99
CA LEU A 234 -4.69 9.62 -10.45
C LEU A 234 -4.66 9.59 -11.96
N ILE A 235 -3.54 9.13 -12.51
CA ILE A 235 -3.35 8.97 -13.95
C ILE A 235 -3.04 7.50 -14.20
N TYR A 236 -4.08 6.70 -14.49
CA TYR A 236 -3.89 5.31 -14.89
C TYR A 236 -3.32 5.23 -16.30
N GLY A 237 -2.27 4.41 -16.48
CA GLY A 237 -1.51 4.32 -17.71
C GLY A 237 -0.25 5.20 -17.72
N GLU A 238 0.00 6.02 -16.69
CA GLU A 238 1.28 6.72 -16.57
C GLU A 238 2.43 5.78 -16.22
N GLY A 239 2.13 4.58 -15.69
CA GLY A 239 3.14 3.62 -15.25
C GLY A 239 3.71 3.94 -13.87
N LYS A 240 4.15 2.88 -13.18
CA LYS A 240 4.60 2.93 -11.79
C LYS A 240 5.73 3.96 -11.55
N ASP A 241 6.69 4.07 -12.47
CA ASP A 241 7.86 4.93 -12.29
C ASP A 241 7.50 6.42 -12.37
N ASN A 242 6.54 6.77 -13.22
CA ASN A 242 6.04 8.15 -13.33
C ASN A 242 5.21 8.52 -12.09
N ALA A 243 4.32 7.63 -11.64
CA ALA A 243 3.59 7.80 -10.40
C ALA A 243 4.56 7.99 -9.22
N HIS A 244 5.61 7.16 -9.15
CA HIS A 244 6.63 7.23 -8.10
C HIS A 244 7.39 8.55 -8.12
N ARG A 245 7.79 9.05 -9.29
CA ARG A 245 8.45 10.36 -9.41
C ARG A 245 7.57 11.48 -8.87
N ARG A 246 6.30 11.51 -9.27
CA ARG A 246 5.34 12.51 -8.79
C ARG A 246 5.11 12.43 -7.28
N LEU A 247 5.07 11.22 -6.72
CA LEU A 247 5.02 11.03 -5.27
C LEU A 247 6.21 11.71 -4.59
N ARG A 248 7.43 11.45 -5.07
CA ARG A 248 8.64 12.07 -4.51
C ARG A 248 8.62 13.59 -4.64
N ASP A 249 8.23 14.12 -5.79
CA ASP A 249 8.15 15.56 -6.02
C ASP A 249 7.18 16.24 -5.02
N GLU A 250 6.06 15.60 -4.66
CA GLU A 250 5.16 16.14 -3.62
C GLU A 250 5.74 16.00 -2.21
N ILE A 251 6.44 14.91 -1.92
CA ILE A 251 7.11 14.72 -0.62
C ILE A 251 8.20 15.78 -0.40
N GLU A 252 8.97 16.13 -1.43
CA GLU A 252 10.02 17.15 -1.35
C GLU A 252 9.51 18.55 -1.01
N LYS A 253 8.23 18.83 -1.32
CA LYS A 253 7.58 20.10 -0.98
C LYS A 253 7.25 20.20 0.51
N LEU A 254 7.22 19.08 1.24
CA LEU A 254 6.93 19.06 2.68
C LEU A 254 8.21 19.37 3.48
N PRO A 255 8.25 20.46 4.29
CA PRO A 255 9.48 20.88 4.98
C PRO A 255 10.08 19.83 5.92
N SER A 256 9.23 19.07 6.63
CA SER A 256 9.66 17.99 7.54
C SER A 256 10.19 16.75 6.81
N GLU A 257 9.76 16.55 5.56
CA GLU A 257 10.09 15.37 4.76
C GLU A 257 11.30 15.59 3.86
N LYS A 258 11.53 16.83 3.42
CA LYS A 258 12.66 17.21 2.57
C LYS A 258 14.01 16.74 3.12
N SER A 259 14.21 16.84 4.43
CA SER A 259 15.44 16.35 5.08
C SER A 259 15.54 14.82 5.09
N GLN A 260 14.42 14.10 5.22
CA GLN A 260 14.41 12.63 5.21
C GLN A 260 14.70 12.10 3.81
N LEU A 261 14.08 12.68 2.78
CA LEU A 261 14.33 12.29 1.40
C LEU A 261 15.73 12.67 0.92
N ALA A 262 16.25 13.84 1.33
CA ALA A 262 17.64 14.20 1.05
C ALA A 262 18.64 13.25 1.72
N ASN A 263 18.34 12.77 2.93
CA ASN A 263 19.14 11.73 3.59
C ASN A 263 19.06 10.40 2.85
N PHE A 264 17.90 10.01 2.32
CA PHE A 264 17.74 8.81 1.48
C PHE A 264 18.67 8.85 0.27
N TYR A 265 18.58 9.92 -0.53
CA TYR A 265 19.45 10.08 -1.69
C TYR A 265 20.92 10.22 -1.29
N ARG A 266 21.21 10.79 -0.11
CA ARG A 266 22.57 10.81 0.44
C ARG A 266 23.03 9.40 0.82
N THR A 267 22.19 8.54 1.38
CA THR A 267 22.56 7.14 1.64
C THR A 267 22.67 6.30 0.38
N GLU A 268 21.95 6.65 -0.70
CA GLU A 268 22.19 6.08 -2.04
C GLU A 268 23.43 6.66 -2.74
N SER A 269 23.92 7.84 -2.34
CA SER A 269 25.09 8.53 -2.94
C SER A 269 26.34 8.59 -2.07
N VAL A 270 26.29 8.05 -0.84
CA VAL A 270 27.42 7.76 0.05
C VAL A 270 27.43 6.23 0.15
N ASP A 271 28.04 5.48 -0.76
CA ASP A 271 29.36 5.66 -1.36
C ASP A 271 29.33 5.15 -2.82
N ASN A 272 29.08 6.05 -3.77
CA ASN A 272 29.25 5.76 -5.20
C ASN A 272 30.52 6.44 -5.77
N SER A 273 31.38 6.96 -4.89
CA SER A 273 32.80 7.09 -5.17
C SER A 273 33.44 5.73 -4.96
N PHE A 274 33.21 4.82 -5.91
CA PHE A 274 34.08 3.66 -6.06
C PHE A 274 35.49 4.18 -6.34
N GLU A 275 36.29 4.37 -5.29
CA GLU A 275 37.73 4.30 -5.47
C GLU A 275 37.98 2.89 -6.03
N PRO A 276 38.62 2.77 -7.22
CA PRO A 276 38.84 1.48 -7.83
C PRO A 276 39.75 0.64 -6.92
N GLY A 277 39.15 -0.21 -6.08
CA GLY A 277 39.88 -1.08 -5.15
C GLY A 277 39.26 -1.35 -3.76
N GLY A 278 38.06 -0.86 -3.44
CA GLY A 278 37.43 -1.14 -2.12
C GLY A 278 36.95 -2.60 -1.97
N PHE A 279 37.32 -3.24 -0.86
CA PHE A 279 36.90 -4.60 -0.46
C PHE A 279 35.85 -4.54 0.65
N CYS A 280 34.88 -5.45 0.63
CA CYS A 280 33.83 -5.54 1.63
C CYS A 280 34.39 -5.92 3.02
N ASP A 281 34.16 -5.10 4.04
CA ASP A 281 34.67 -5.32 5.43
C ASP A 281 34.23 -6.65 6.09
N LYS A 282 33.26 -7.37 5.52
CA LYS A 282 32.77 -8.66 6.04
C LYS A 282 33.33 -9.88 5.31
N CYS A 283 33.58 -9.78 4.00
CA CYS A 283 33.96 -10.94 3.18
C CYS A 283 35.22 -10.70 2.34
N ASP A 284 35.81 -9.51 2.40
CA ASP A 284 37.03 -9.13 1.69
C ASP A 284 36.94 -9.29 0.16
N GLU A 285 35.71 -9.22 -0.38
CA GLU A 285 35.42 -9.29 -1.81
C GLU A 285 35.14 -7.89 -2.37
N PRO A 286 35.65 -7.54 -3.56
CA PRO A 286 35.46 -6.21 -4.14
C PRO A 286 34.05 -6.02 -4.71
N GLY A 287 33.65 -4.75 -4.88
CA GLY A 287 32.45 -4.39 -5.65
C GLY A 287 31.12 -4.41 -4.90
N HIS A 288 31.12 -4.52 -3.57
CA HIS A 288 29.93 -4.38 -2.73
C HIS A 288 30.31 -4.03 -1.27
N ASN A 289 29.38 -3.49 -0.49
CA ASN A 289 29.52 -3.19 0.94
C ASN A 289 28.88 -4.27 1.83
N ALA A 290 29.28 -4.29 3.10
CA ALA A 290 28.82 -5.25 4.12
C ALA A 290 27.31 -5.23 4.42
N ASN A 291 26.60 -4.21 3.94
CA ASN A 291 25.15 -4.02 4.10
C ASN A 291 24.39 -4.09 2.76
N ASP A 292 25.08 -4.43 1.68
CA ASP A 292 24.45 -4.47 0.36
C ASP A 292 23.40 -5.55 0.29
N LEU A 293 22.30 -5.19 -0.37
CA LEU A 293 21.17 -6.06 -0.62
C LEU A 293 21.65 -7.33 -1.36
N HIS A 294 21.36 -8.50 -0.79
CA HIS A 294 21.78 -9.77 -1.36
C HIS A 294 20.63 -10.51 -2.05
N CYS A 295 20.81 -10.83 -3.32
CA CYS A 295 19.84 -11.56 -4.11
C CYS A 295 19.84 -13.04 -3.73
N TYR A 296 18.77 -13.52 -3.09
CA TYR A 296 18.67 -14.92 -2.65
C TYR A 296 18.69 -15.96 -3.79
N LYS A 297 18.46 -15.57 -5.05
CA LYS A 297 18.50 -16.49 -6.21
C LYS A 297 19.91 -16.70 -6.76
N CYS A 298 20.65 -15.63 -7.00
CA CYS A 298 21.97 -15.70 -7.65
C CYS A 298 23.14 -15.51 -6.68
N GLN A 299 22.85 -15.21 -5.40
CA GLN A 299 23.86 -14.96 -4.36
C GLN A 299 24.81 -13.80 -4.72
N LYS A 300 24.32 -12.82 -5.50
CA LYS A 300 25.04 -11.58 -5.83
C LYS A 300 24.43 -10.41 -5.09
N HIS A 301 25.25 -9.38 -4.88
CA HIS A 301 24.88 -8.15 -4.17
C HIS A 301 24.26 -7.11 -5.11
N GLY A 302 23.60 -6.10 -4.53
CA GLY A 302 23.12 -4.90 -5.22
C GLY A 302 21.75 -4.99 -5.91
N HIS A 303 21.00 -6.09 -5.78
CA HIS A 303 19.67 -6.20 -6.42
C HIS A 303 18.72 -7.21 -5.73
N TYR A 304 17.41 -7.06 -5.97
CA TYR A 304 16.38 -8.01 -5.55
C TYR A 304 16.25 -9.17 -6.55
N ALA A 305 15.87 -10.36 -6.06
CA ALA A 305 15.69 -11.55 -6.90
C ALA A 305 14.60 -11.47 -8.00
N ASN A 306 13.80 -10.42 -7.98
CA ASN A 306 12.76 -10.14 -8.98
C ASN A 306 13.01 -8.81 -9.71
N GLU A 307 14.20 -8.24 -9.55
CA GLU A 307 14.59 -7.01 -10.21
C GLU A 307 14.80 -7.25 -11.71
N VAL A 308 14.32 -6.32 -12.52
CA VAL A 308 14.48 -6.38 -13.97
C VAL A 308 15.97 -6.29 -14.31
N HIS A 309 16.44 -7.11 -15.23
CA HIS A 309 17.81 -7.08 -15.72
C HIS A 309 17.84 -6.61 -17.17
N CYS A 310 18.69 -5.63 -17.46
CA CYS A 310 18.91 -5.13 -18.79
C CYS A 310 19.74 -6.13 -19.61
N TYR A 311 19.17 -6.70 -20.67
CA TYR A 311 19.92 -7.61 -21.54
C TYR A 311 20.94 -6.93 -22.46
N ASP A 312 20.89 -5.61 -22.60
CA ASP A 312 21.85 -4.85 -23.42
C ASP A 312 23.14 -4.53 -22.64
N CYS A 313 23.06 -4.26 -21.32
CA CYS A 313 24.24 -3.88 -20.52
C CYS A 313 24.57 -4.82 -19.36
N GLY A 314 23.71 -5.77 -19.00
CA GLY A 314 23.98 -6.70 -17.90
C GLY A 314 23.67 -6.18 -16.50
N GLU A 315 23.18 -4.95 -16.38
CA GLU A 315 22.88 -4.32 -15.10
C GLU A 315 21.43 -4.53 -14.68
N TYR A 316 21.19 -4.54 -13.37
CA TYR A 316 19.86 -4.68 -12.77
C TYR A 316 19.22 -3.31 -12.54
N GLY A 317 17.88 -3.26 -12.51
CA GLY A 317 17.11 -2.06 -12.17
C GLY A 317 16.51 -1.30 -13.36
N HIS A 318 16.84 -1.67 -14.60
CA HIS A 318 16.25 -1.06 -15.81
C HIS A 318 16.06 -2.02 -16.99
N PHE A 319 15.26 -1.61 -17.98
CA PHE A 319 15.07 -2.34 -19.23
C PHE A 319 16.07 -1.89 -20.31
N ALA A 320 16.41 -2.80 -21.22
CA ALA A 320 17.18 -2.53 -22.45
C ALA A 320 16.66 -1.33 -23.27
N ALA A 321 15.36 -1.03 -23.18
CA ALA A 321 14.76 0.13 -23.82
C ALA A 321 15.39 1.46 -23.40
N VAL A 322 15.98 1.56 -22.19
CA VAL A 322 16.69 2.76 -21.72
C VAL A 322 17.93 3.05 -22.57
N HIS A 323 18.63 2.02 -23.06
CA HIS A 323 19.77 2.20 -23.98
C HIS A 323 19.34 2.62 -25.39
N ARG A 324 18.09 2.32 -25.78
CA ARG A 324 17.55 2.72 -27.08
C ARG A 324 17.06 4.17 -27.13
N SER A 325 16.89 4.81 -25.97
CA SER A 325 16.48 6.22 -25.84
C SER A 325 17.63 7.16 -25.42
N GLN A 326 18.81 6.63 -25.10
CA GLN A 326 19.99 7.42 -24.77
C GLN A 326 20.98 7.44 -25.94
N GLU A 327 21.48 8.63 -26.25
CA GLU A 327 22.46 8.82 -27.32
C GLU A 327 23.83 8.29 -26.89
N VAL A 328 24.53 7.63 -27.83
CA VAL A 328 25.83 7.00 -27.61
C VAL A 328 26.94 7.98 -27.99
N CYS A 329 27.90 8.18 -27.09
CA CYS A 329 29.08 8.97 -27.35
C CYS A 329 29.96 8.31 -28.43
N SER A 330 30.19 9.00 -29.54
CA SER A 330 30.99 8.47 -30.66
C SER A 330 32.50 8.35 -30.38
N GLU A 331 32.99 8.83 -29.24
CA GLU A 331 34.38 8.73 -28.83
C GLU A 331 34.66 7.51 -27.94
N CYS A 332 33.76 7.19 -27.01
CA CYS A 332 33.97 6.15 -26.00
C CYS A 332 32.95 5.01 -26.02
N GLY A 333 31.86 5.13 -26.79
CA GLY A 333 30.81 4.13 -26.87
C GLY A 333 29.87 4.08 -25.66
N GLU A 334 30.04 4.97 -24.68
CA GLU A 334 29.20 5.04 -23.48
C GLU A 334 27.93 5.87 -23.74
N TYR A 335 26.85 5.55 -23.04
CA TYR A 335 25.57 6.27 -23.14
C TYR A 335 25.56 7.55 -22.29
N GLY A 336 24.68 8.50 -22.64
CA GLY A 336 24.32 9.63 -21.77
C GLY A 336 25.13 10.92 -21.93
N HIS A 337 26.02 11.00 -22.94
CA HIS A 337 26.74 12.24 -23.28
C HIS A 337 27.20 12.22 -24.76
N TYR A 338 27.54 13.39 -25.31
CA TYR A 338 28.13 13.52 -26.65
C TYR A 338 29.66 13.58 -26.60
N LYS A 339 30.31 13.31 -27.75
CA LYS A 339 31.78 13.42 -27.91
C LYS A 339 32.42 14.70 -27.34
N PRO A 340 31.82 15.91 -27.45
CA PRO A 340 32.37 17.12 -26.85
C PRO A 340 32.51 17.06 -25.33
N ASP A 341 31.58 16.36 -24.66
CA ASP A 341 31.46 16.24 -23.20
C ASP A 341 32.03 14.91 -22.68
N CYS A 342 32.77 14.18 -23.52
CA CYS A 342 33.31 12.88 -23.18
C CYS A 342 34.43 13.03 -22.13
N PRO A 343 34.29 12.45 -20.92
CA PRO A 343 35.33 12.52 -19.89
C PRO A 343 36.59 11.75 -20.28
N LYS A 344 36.49 10.85 -21.28
CA LYS A 344 37.63 10.10 -21.87
C LYS A 344 38.25 10.82 -23.07
N ARG A 345 37.85 12.07 -23.37
CA ARG A 345 38.35 12.83 -24.52
C ARG A 345 39.84 13.13 -24.34
N THR A 346 40.68 12.56 -25.19
CA THR A 346 42.09 12.91 -25.27
C THR A 346 42.24 14.25 -25.99
N ILE A 347 42.66 15.28 -25.26
CA ILE A 347 43.06 16.56 -25.86
C ILE A 347 44.36 16.29 -26.61
N ARG A 348 44.31 16.17 -27.93
CA ARG A 348 45.51 16.29 -28.76
C ARG A 348 45.96 17.75 -28.67
N SER A 349 47.13 17.98 -28.10
CA SER A 349 47.85 19.25 -28.22
C SER A 349 48.25 19.45 -29.68
N ASP A 350 47.89 20.60 -30.24
CA ASP A 350 48.35 21.05 -31.55
C ASP A 350 49.86 21.28 -31.54
N ASP A 351 50.55 20.75 -32.55
CA ASP A 351 51.84 21.21 -33.10
C ASP A 351 51.70 21.30 -34.62
#